data_AF-A0A183EBH8-F1
#
_entry.id   AF-A0A183EBH8-F1
#
_cell.length_a   1.000
_cell.length_b   1.000
_cell.length_c   1.000
_cell.angle_alpha   90.00
_cell.angle_beta   90.00
_cell.angle_gamma   90.00
#
_symmetry.space_group_name_H-M   'P 1'
#
loop_
_entity.id
_entity.type
_entity.pdbx_description
1 polymer ?
#
loop_
_entity_poly.entity_id
_entity_poly.type
_entity_poly.pdbx_seq_one_letter_code
_entity_poly.pdbx_strand_id
1 'polypeptide(L)'
;MLNTELCHYRVAAVSAARLSASEICCIELCFASGDYAFYCFFCSAEPYQFAVSIIICDLPRRKTSWQVKGPAVVLAQKVPAGKRAGESLDIVTNVWGIIPNKNVPIYRYDFRVLEEYPPKKGSVEPAMKEVTKQTRDDYLAVERKNKCTVVYQVLLRREKEFFGPMDSLVYDRAAILYSLRHLPVPAAGGDTDVSRCSVAMNQAPSSIGRARASFVIQPKELPPGIVSEDCVKVHVNVKPCQEDFQLTMNDLKSSISDNPDEVNRSLQQFFEILAAQETFFTEGRFVSYGTGQCYLMDPEQFGFQARDMPELQEGKYVGVGASKGVRIIEGPHGQGGINAALVVDVKKAAFHVDNQNLLEKVECILRKSRNELTRGCDNQAMGVLSKALKGLYVRCSYGKGRAFAIAGISKDNARNHKVATKEGELSVEQYFVRKYDIRLKFAQLPLIVERCQPSNNFYPIELLSVCENQRVSQSQQTPNQVQNMIRV
;
A
#
# COMPACT_ATOMS: atom_id res chain seq x y z
N MET A 1 12.25 -56.40 -28.64
CA MET A 1 12.90 -56.33 -27.31
C MET A 1 12.41 -55.07 -26.63
N LEU A 2 11.78 -55.24 -25.48
CA LEU A 2 11.12 -54.23 -24.67
C LEU A 2 12.11 -53.25 -24.01
N ASN A 3 11.74 -51.98 -23.85
CA ASN A 3 11.37 -51.39 -22.54
C ASN A 3 11.38 -49.85 -22.60
N THR A 4 10.20 -49.25 -22.49
CA THR A 4 9.98 -47.96 -21.79
C THR A 4 8.48 -47.86 -21.51
N GLU A 5 8.09 -48.15 -20.27
CA GLU A 5 6.72 -48.03 -19.78
C GLU A 5 6.34 -46.55 -19.62
N LEU A 6 5.40 -46.08 -20.44
CA LEU A 6 4.61 -44.89 -20.20
C LEU A 6 3.44 -45.26 -19.28
N CYS A 7 3.49 -44.88 -18.00
CA CYS A 7 2.31 -44.88 -17.14
C CYS A 7 1.42 -43.68 -17.47
N HIS A 8 0.47 -43.89 -18.40
CA HIS A 8 -0.70 -43.03 -18.56
C HIS A 8 -1.67 -43.23 -17.38
N TYR A 9 -1.84 -42.22 -16.53
CA TYR A 9 -2.98 -42.20 -15.60
C TYR A 9 -4.16 -41.45 -16.24
N ARG A 10 -5.18 -42.21 -16.64
CA ARG A 10 -6.50 -41.73 -17.05
C ARG A 10 -7.23 -41.19 -15.82
N VAL A 11 -7.64 -39.92 -15.86
CA VAL A 11 -8.70 -39.42 -14.97
C VAL A 11 -10.03 -39.87 -15.57
N ALA A 12 -10.69 -40.84 -14.92
CA ALA A 12 -12.04 -41.22 -15.29
C ALA A 12 -13.01 -40.13 -14.86
N ALA A 13 -13.64 -39.45 -15.82
CA ALA A 13 -14.79 -38.60 -15.58
C ALA A 13 -15.98 -39.51 -15.19
N VAL A 14 -16.38 -39.49 -13.92
CA VAL A 14 -17.62 -40.15 -13.49
C VAL A 14 -18.79 -39.23 -13.83
N SER A 15 -19.62 -39.69 -14.76
CA SER A 15 -20.90 -39.09 -15.16
C SER A 15 -21.84 -39.00 -13.96
N ALA A 16 -22.26 -37.78 -13.60
CA ALA A 16 -23.25 -37.54 -12.56
C ALA A 16 -24.64 -38.02 -13.03
N ALA A 17 -25.03 -39.23 -12.62
CA ALA A 17 -26.39 -39.74 -12.76
C ALA A 17 -27.03 -39.88 -11.36
N ARG A 18 -28.08 -39.08 -11.14
CA ARG A 18 -29.13 -39.14 -10.09
C ARG A 18 -28.85 -40.04 -8.87
N LEU A 19 -28.47 -39.42 -7.75
CA LEU A 19 -28.61 -40.01 -6.41
C LEU A 19 -29.25 -38.99 -5.45
N SER A 20 -30.18 -39.46 -4.63
CA SER A 20 -30.96 -38.71 -3.66
C SER A 20 -30.14 -38.29 -2.43
N ALA A 21 -30.57 -37.20 -1.79
CA ALA A 21 -29.86 -36.55 -0.68
C ALA A 21 -29.79 -37.43 0.59
N SER A 22 -28.67 -38.12 0.82
CA SER A 22 -28.17 -38.49 2.18
C SER A 22 -26.78 -39.18 2.25
N GLU A 23 -25.95 -39.22 1.21
CA GLU A 23 -24.65 -39.93 1.27
C GLU A 23 -23.44 -38.99 1.11
N ILE A 24 -22.54 -39.01 2.09
CA ILE A 24 -21.23 -38.34 2.05
C ILE A 24 -20.36 -39.08 1.03
N CYS A 25 -20.01 -38.41 -0.07
CA CYS A 25 -19.13 -38.96 -1.09
C CYS A 25 -17.67 -38.74 -0.67
N CYS A 26 -17.01 -39.75 -0.09
CA CYS A 26 -15.57 -39.73 0.13
C CYS A 26 -14.85 -40.22 -1.13
N ILE A 27 -13.99 -39.39 -1.71
CA ILE A 27 -13.04 -39.81 -2.76
C ILE A 27 -11.67 -39.96 -2.10
N GLU A 28 -11.13 -41.17 -2.15
CA GLU A 28 -9.79 -41.48 -1.67
C GLU A 28 -8.83 -41.50 -2.86
N LEU A 29 -7.82 -40.63 -2.85
CA LEU A 29 -6.75 -40.59 -3.86
C LEU A 29 -5.43 -40.92 -3.19
N CYS A 30 -4.91 -42.12 -3.45
CA CYS A 30 -3.57 -42.53 -3.05
C CYS A 30 -2.55 -42.11 -4.11
N PHE A 31 -1.56 -41.32 -3.70
CA PHE A 31 -0.36 -41.05 -4.50
C PHE A 31 0.82 -41.76 -3.86
N ALA A 32 1.45 -42.69 -4.59
CA ALA A 32 2.69 -43.34 -4.20
C ALA A 32 3.84 -42.82 -5.07
N SER A 33 4.90 -42.32 -4.44
CA SER A 33 6.17 -41.98 -5.10
C SER A 33 7.31 -42.28 -4.11
N GLY A 34 8.02 -43.39 -4.34
CA GLY A 34 9.08 -43.87 -3.46
C GLY A 34 8.57 -44.25 -2.06
N ASP A 35 9.40 -44.02 -1.03
CA ASP A 35 9.16 -44.38 0.38
C ASP A 35 8.08 -43.52 1.10
N TYR A 36 7.22 -42.81 0.36
CA TYR A 36 6.23 -41.90 0.92
C TYR A 36 4.82 -42.17 0.37
N ALA A 37 3.85 -42.24 1.28
CA ALA A 37 2.42 -42.30 0.99
C ALA A 37 1.74 -41.01 1.46
N PHE A 38 0.96 -40.39 0.58
CA PHE A 38 0.15 -39.22 0.90
C PHE A 38 -1.34 -39.58 0.86
N TYR A 39 -2.08 -39.19 1.90
CA TYR A 39 -3.53 -39.37 1.99
C TYR A 39 -4.21 -38.01 1.92
N CYS A 40 -5.05 -37.81 0.90
CA CYS A 40 -5.92 -36.65 0.78
C CYS A 40 -7.38 -37.08 0.93
N PHE A 41 -8.08 -36.49 1.89
CA PHE A 41 -9.51 -36.68 2.08
C PHE A 41 -10.28 -35.48 1.56
N PHE A 42 -11.31 -35.72 0.74
CA PHE A 42 -12.28 -34.70 0.35
C PHE A 42 -13.59 -34.95 1.10
N CYS A 43 -13.97 -34.04 2.00
CA CYS A 43 -15.29 -34.03 2.63
C CYS A 43 -16.05 -32.78 2.17
N SER A 44 -17.25 -32.98 1.62
CA SER A 44 -18.20 -31.91 1.29
C SER A 44 -19.22 -31.77 2.41
N ALA A 45 -19.27 -30.62 3.09
CA ALA A 45 -20.32 -30.30 4.05
C ALA A 45 -21.40 -29.36 3.48
N GLU A 46 -21.13 -28.62 2.38
CA GLU A 46 -22.07 -27.72 1.72
C GLU A 46 -21.67 -27.55 0.24
N PRO A 47 -22.61 -27.23 -0.69
CA PRO A 47 -22.41 -27.44 -2.12
C PRO A 47 -21.33 -26.58 -2.83
N TYR A 48 -20.60 -25.69 -2.12
CA TYR A 48 -19.60 -24.82 -2.76
C TYR A 48 -18.34 -24.49 -1.92
N GLN A 49 -18.02 -25.29 -0.90
CA GLN A 49 -16.74 -25.16 -0.18
C GLN A 49 -15.98 -26.49 -0.13
N PHE A 50 -14.80 -26.53 -0.78
CA PHE A 50 -13.85 -27.62 -0.62
C PHE A 50 -12.81 -27.23 0.44
N ALA A 51 -12.78 -27.96 1.56
CA ALA A 51 -11.68 -27.89 2.51
C ALA A 51 -10.66 -28.99 2.17
N VAL A 52 -9.41 -28.62 1.92
CA VAL A 52 -8.31 -29.57 1.72
C VAL A 52 -7.52 -29.66 3.03
N SER A 53 -7.60 -30.81 3.70
CA SER A 53 -6.79 -31.11 4.88
C SER A 53 -5.63 -32.01 4.47
N ILE A 54 -4.40 -31.49 4.54
CA ILE A 54 -3.17 -32.29 4.32
C ILE A 54 -2.61 -32.65 5.69
N ILE A 55 -2.65 -33.94 6.05
CA ILE A 55 -1.96 -34.45 7.23
C ILE A 55 -0.52 -34.79 6.81
N ILE A 56 0.46 -34.04 7.33
CA ILE A 56 1.89 -34.34 7.15
C ILE A 56 2.38 -34.93 8.47
N CYS A 57 2.69 -36.23 8.50
CA CYS A 57 3.36 -36.84 9.65
C CYS A 57 4.82 -36.33 9.74
N ASP A 58 5.22 -35.92 10.94
CA ASP A 58 6.47 -35.23 11.27
C ASP A 58 7.74 -35.98 10.85
N LEU A 59 8.56 -35.36 9.98
CA LEU A 59 9.99 -35.61 9.76
C LEU A 59 10.63 -34.37 9.05
N PRO A 60 11.96 -34.16 9.08
CA PRO A 60 12.58 -32.83 9.07
C PRO A 60 12.33 -31.99 7.81
N ARG A 61 11.94 -30.73 8.02
CA ARG A 61 11.55 -29.74 6.99
C ARG A 61 12.67 -29.43 5.99
N ARG A 62 12.77 -30.20 4.90
CA ARG A 62 13.26 -29.68 3.62
C ARG A 62 12.08 -29.03 2.89
N LYS A 63 12.11 -27.71 2.72
CA LYS A 63 11.17 -26.99 1.84
C LYS A 63 11.51 -27.32 0.39
N THR A 64 10.96 -28.40 -0.14
CA THR A 64 10.95 -28.66 -1.58
C THR A 64 9.71 -27.98 -2.16
N SER A 65 9.89 -26.86 -2.87
CA SER A 65 8.78 -26.22 -3.60
C SER A 65 8.58 -26.96 -4.92
N TRP A 66 7.46 -27.67 -5.05
CA TRP A 66 7.04 -28.22 -6.33
C TRP A 66 6.29 -27.13 -7.10
N GLN A 67 6.87 -26.61 -8.19
CA GLN A 67 6.15 -25.77 -9.14
C GLN A 67 5.49 -26.66 -10.19
N VAL A 68 4.18 -26.86 -10.08
CA VAL A 68 3.39 -27.37 -11.19
C VAL A 68 3.21 -26.21 -12.16
N LYS A 69 3.95 -26.22 -13.28
CA LYS A 69 3.65 -25.31 -14.40
C LYS A 69 2.34 -25.77 -15.02
N GLY A 70 1.24 -25.10 -14.67
CA GLY A 70 -0.01 -25.23 -15.40
C GLY A 70 0.17 -24.81 -16.87
N PRO A 71 -0.76 -25.16 -17.77
CA PRO A 71 -0.74 -24.67 -19.14
C PRO A 71 -0.73 -23.13 -19.15
N ALA A 72 0.01 -22.54 -20.09
CA ALA A 72 0.06 -21.08 -20.24
C ALA A 72 -1.35 -20.52 -20.45
N VAL A 73 -1.69 -19.47 -19.70
CA VAL A 73 -2.98 -18.79 -19.83
C VAL A 73 -2.89 -17.89 -21.06
N VAL A 74 -3.63 -18.21 -22.12
CA VAL A 74 -3.71 -17.39 -23.33
C VAL A 74 -5.09 -16.75 -23.39
N LEU A 75 -5.12 -15.43 -23.49
CA LEU A 75 -6.35 -14.65 -23.66
C LEU A 75 -6.89 -14.81 -25.08
N ALA A 76 -8.20 -14.56 -25.24
CA ALA A 76 -8.81 -14.58 -26.57
C ALA A 76 -8.21 -13.48 -27.45
N GLN A 77 -7.95 -13.84 -28.71
CA GLN A 77 -7.47 -12.88 -29.70
C GLN A 77 -8.46 -11.73 -29.86
N LYS A 78 -7.90 -10.55 -30.12
CA LYS A 78 -8.70 -9.37 -30.42
C LYS A 78 -9.62 -9.62 -31.61
N VAL A 79 -10.92 -9.41 -31.42
CA VAL A 79 -11.93 -9.51 -32.48
C VAL A 79 -11.72 -8.38 -33.50
N PRO A 80 -11.85 -8.63 -34.82
CA PRO A 80 -11.82 -7.58 -35.82
C PRO A 80 -12.82 -6.46 -35.52
N ALA A 81 -12.52 -5.25 -35.98
CA ALA A 81 -13.45 -4.14 -35.86
C ALA A 81 -14.83 -4.52 -36.45
N GLY A 82 -15.91 -4.16 -35.74
CA GLY A 82 -17.27 -4.44 -36.19
C GLY A 82 -17.58 -3.79 -37.54
N LYS A 83 -18.53 -4.36 -38.30
CA LYS A 83 -19.03 -3.74 -39.53
C LYS A 83 -19.76 -2.44 -39.15
N ARG A 84 -19.30 -1.30 -39.68
CA ARG A 84 -19.96 0.00 -39.49
C ARG A 84 -21.36 -0.05 -40.11
N ALA A 85 -22.39 0.07 -39.28
CA ALA A 85 -23.79 -0.06 -39.70
C ALA A 85 -24.57 1.27 -39.70
N GLY A 86 -23.92 2.40 -39.42
CA GLY A 86 -24.60 3.69 -39.25
C GLY A 86 -23.72 4.91 -39.46
N GLU A 87 -24.27 6.07 -39.11
CA GLU A 87 -23.65 7.39 -39.23
C GLU A 87 -22.46 7.56 -38.27
N SER A 88 -21.46 8.36 -38.67
CA SER A 88 -20.29 8.65 -37.84
C SER A 88 -20.60 9.80 -36.89
N LEU A 89 -20.21 9.66 -35.63
CA LEU A 89 -20.32 10.69 -34.61
C LEU A 89 -18.94 11.05 -34.09
N ASP A 90 -18.63 12.35 -34.08
CA ASP A 90 -17.43 12.86 -33.43
C ASP A 90 -17.64 12.88 -31.91
N ILE A 91 -16.74 12.21 -31.19
CA ILE A 91 -16.77 12.14 -29.73
C ILE A 91 -15.48 12.73 -29.15
N VAL A 92 -15.63 13.44 -28.03
CA VAL A 92 -14.49 13.86 -27.22
C VAL A 92 -14.31 12.84 -26.11
N THR A 93 -13.07 12.41 -25.89
CA THR A 93 -12.72 11.46 -24.84
C THR A 93 -11.80 12.11 -23.83
N ASN A 94 -11.67 11.50 -22.66
CA ASN A 94 -10.72 11.89 -21.63
C ASN A 94 -9.35 11.19 -21.79
N VAL A 95 -9.00 10.81 -23.02
CA VAL A 95 -7.81 10.06 -23.39
C VAL A 95 -6.86 10.96 -24.18
N TRP A 96 -5.64 11.12 -23.67
CA TRP A 96 -4.64 12.03 -24.21
C TRP A 96 -3.42 11.25 -24.67
N GLY A 97 -3.11 11.28 -25.97
CA GLY A 97 -1.94 10.58 -26.51
C GLY A 97 -0.63 11.14 -25.94
N ILE A 98 0.28 10.25 -25.55
CA ILE A 98 1.63 10.60 -25.09
C ILE A 98 2.58 10.45 -26.27
N ILE A 99 3.18 11.56 -26.71
CA ILE A 99 4.10 11.58 -27.85
C ILE A 99 5.47 12.08 -27.36
N PRO A 100 6.47 11.20 -27.23
CA PRO A 100 7.82 11.63 -26.90
C PRO A 100 8.42 12.48 -28.02
N ASN A 101 8.95 13.65 -27.69
CA ASN A 101 9.66 14.50 -28.68
C ASN A 101 10.96 13.87 -29.18
N LYS A 102 11.59 13.04 -28.34
CA LYS A 102 12.83 12.32 -28.65
C LYS A 102 12.75 10.94 -28.01
N ASN A 103 13.27 9.94 -28.72
CA ASN A 103 13.47 8.62 -28.15
C ASN A 103 14.76 8.63 -27.34
N VAL A 104 14.67 8.55 -26.01
CA VAL A 104 15.82 8.52 -25.11
C VAL A 104 15.81 7.25 -24.25
N PRO A 105 16.98 6.72 -23.87
CA PRO A 105 17.05 5.63 -22.91
C PRO A 105 16.59 6.11 -21.53
N ILE A 106 15.94 5.21 -20.80
CA ILE A 106 15.50 5.42 -19.42
C ILE A 106 16.10 4.30 -18.58
N TYR A 107 16.72 4.65 -17.46
CA TYR A 107 17.36 3.70 -16.56
C TYR A 107 16.57 3.58 -15.27
N ARG A 108 16.23 2.36 -14.85
CA ARG A 108 15.40 2.04 -13.69
C ARG A 108 16.25 1.56 -12.52
N TYR A 109 16.06 2.19 -11.37
CA TYR A 109 16.77 1.88 -10.14
C TYR A 109 15.80 1.58 -9.00
N ASP A 110 16.16 0.60 -8.18
CA ASP A 110 15.60 0.40 -6.85
C ASP A 110 16.16 1.50 -5.93
N PHE A 111 15.28 2.31 -5.37
CA PHE A 111 15.57 3.38 -4.42
C PHE A 111 15.02 3.00 -3.06
N ARG A 112 15.88 2.63 -2.11
CA ARG A 112 15.45 2.09 -0.81
C ARG A 112 15.86 2.99 0.33
N VAL A 113 14.89 3.42 1.14
CA VAL A 113 15.10 4.26 2.33
C VAL A 113 14.85 3.46 3.60
N LEU A 114 15.83 3.43 4.50
CA LEU A 114 15.80 2.72 5.77
C LEU A 114 16.13 3.68 6.91
N GLU A 115 15.31 3.69 7.96
CA GLU A 115 15.63 4.34 9.23
C GLU A 115 16.35 3.35 10.14
N GLU A 116 17.47 3.79 10.72
CA GLU A 116 18.20 3.07 11.75
C GLU A 116 17.76 3.57 13.13
N TYR A 117 17.46 2.63 14.03
CA TYR A 117 17.12 2.87 15.42
C TYR A 117 18.06 2.08 16.33
N PRO A 118 18.21 2.50 17.62
CA PRO A 118 18.98 1.76 18.59
C PRO A 118 18.53 0.29 18.68
N PRO A 119 19.45 -0.63 19.05
CA PRO A 119 19.13 -2.03 19.20
C PRO A 119 17.94 -2.26 20.14
N LYS A 120 17.07 -3.20 19.79
CA LYS A 120 15.98 -3.62 20.68
C LYS A 120 16.55 -4.32 21.90
N LYS A 121 15.83 -4.28 23.03
CA LYS A 121 16.22 -4.98 24.26
C LYS A 121 16.53 -6.46 23.97
N GLY A 122 17.77 -6.88 24.24
CA GLY A 122 18.24 -8.25 23.99
C GLY A 122 18.85 -8.50 22.60
N SER A 123 19.01 -7.46 21.76
CA SER A 123 19.73 -7.52 20.49
C SER A 123 20.92 -6.56 20.50
N VAL A 124 21.99 -6.93 19.81
CA VAL A 124 23.16 -6.08 19.56
C VAL A 124 23.01 -5.31 18.24
N GLU A 125 22.20 -5.82 17.32
CA GLU A 125 22.01 -5.25 15.99
C GLU A 125 21.04 -4.07 16.02
N PRO A 126 21.31 -3.01 15.23
CA PRO A 126 20.40 -1.88 15.11
C PRO A 126 19.07 -2.32 14.50
N ALA A 127 17.98 -1.70 14.93
CA ALA A 127 16.66 -1.96 14.38
C ALA A 127 16.46 -1.13 13.10
N MET A 128 16.26 -1.79 11.97
CA MET A 128 16.02 -1.14 10.69
C MET A 128 14.53 -1.09 10.36
N LYS A 129 14.03 0.08 9.98
CA LYS A 129 12.66 0.27 9.50
C LYS A 129 12.68 0.76 8.06
N GLU A 130 12.10 -0.02 7.17
CA GLU A 130 11.98 0.36 5.76
C GLU A 130 10.82 1.32 5.52
N VAL A 131 11.17 2.53 5.06
CA VAL A 131 10.22 3.60 4.76
C VAL A 131 9.58 3.39 3.40
N THR A 132 10.32 2.86 2.43
CA THR A 132 9.86 2.59 1.05
C THR A 132 8.91 1.39 0.94
N LYS A 133 8.64 0.71 2.06
CA LYS A 133 7.75 -0.44 2.08
C LYS A 133 6.31 0.00 1.81
N GLN A 134 5.66 -0.66 0.86
CA GLN A 134 4.25 -0.43 0.56
C GLN A 134 3.36 -0.82 1.74
N THR A 135 2.23 -0.11 1.87
CA THR A 135 1.18 -0.38 2.84
C THR A 135 -0.17 -0.05 2.23
N ARG A 136 -1.22 -0.71 2.72
CA ARG A 136 -2.62 -0.43 2.34
C ARG A 136 -3.26 0.66 3.21
N ASP A 137 -2.62 1.01 4.31
CA ASP A 137 -3.09 2.03 5.24
C ASP A 137 -2.80 3.42 4.68
N ASP A 138 -3.84 4.22 4.46
CA ASP A 138 -3.74 5.55 3.85
C ASP A 138 -2.78 6.48 4.61
N TYR A 139 -2.96 6.60 5.94
CA TYR A 139 -2.09 7.45 6.77
C TYR A 139 -0.62 7.07 6.65
N LEU A 140 -0.28 5.78 6.85
CA LEU A 140 1.10 5.32 6.78
C LEU A 140 1.69 5.43 5.37
N ALA A 141 0.87 5.23 4.33
CA ALA A 141 1.31 5.38 2.95
C ALA A 141 1.69 6.84 2.65
N VAL A 142 0.86 7.79 3.06
CA VAL A 142 1.12 9.22 2.87
C VAL A 142 2.30 9.69 3.73
N GLU A 143 2.35 9.31 5.00
CA GLU A 143 3.47 9.62 5.92
C GLU A 143 4.82 9.15 5.35
N ARG A 144 4.89 7.90 4.88
CA ARG A 144 6.10 7.34 4.27
C ARG A 144 6.50 8.05 2.99
N LYS A 145 5.54 8.36 2.11
CA LYS A 145 5.82 9.10 0.86
C LYS A 145 6.34 10.50 1.14
N ASN A 146 5.75 11.22 2.09
CA ASN A 146 6.21 12.56 2.48
C ASN A 146 7.65 12.49 3.01
N LYS A 147 7.94 11.51 3.86
CA LYS A 147 9.30 11.25 4.33
C LYS A 147 10.29 10.93 3.21
N CYS A 148 9.94 10.02 2.31
CA CYS A 148 10.75 9.69 1.15
C CYS A 148 11.03 10.91 0.27
N THR A 149 10.05 11.79 0.09
CA THR A 149 10.18 13.04 -0.68
C THR A 149 11.25 13.95 -0.07
N VAL A 150 11.18 14.16 1.25
CA VAL A 150 12.12 15.03 1.96
C VAL A 150 13.53 14.43 1.95
N VAL A 151 13.65 13.13 2.23
CA VAL A 151 14.93 12.40 2.15
C VAL A 151 15.53 12.51 0.74
N TYR A 152 14.71 12.31 -0.30
CA TYR A 152 15.11 12.45 -1.70
C TYR A 152 15.61 13.86 -2.02
N GLN A 153 14.86 14.91 -1.66
CA GLN A 153 15.24 16.31 -1.92
C GLN A 153 16.52 16.72 -1.17
N VAL A 154 16.73 16.23 0.05
CA VAL A 154 17.99 16.45 0.79
C VAL A 154 19.14 15.72 0.11
N LEU A 155 18.93 14.46 -0.27
CA LEU A 155 19.95 13.64 -0.93
C LEU A 155 20.38 14.24 -2.27
N LEU A 156 19.43 14.65 -3.13
CA LEU A 156 19.72 15.23 -4.44
C LEU A 156 20.54 16.52 -4.35
N ARG A 157 20.26 17.36 -3.35
CA ARG A 157 21.03 18.59 -3.12
C ARG A 157 22.46 18.29 -2.68
N ARG A 158 22.65 17.26 -1.87
CA ARG A 158 23.96 16.87 -1.33
C ARG A 158 24.81 16.13 -2.36
N GLU A 159 24.22 15.18 -3.07
CA GLU A 159 24.91 14.25 -3.98
C GLU A 159 24.70 14.63 -5.45
N LYS A 160 24.80 15.92 -5.77
CA LYS A 160 24.49 16.48 -7.10
C LYS A 160 25.33 15.87 -8.21
N GLU A 161 26.59 15.51 -7.94
CA GLU A 161 27.46 14.87 -8.93
C GLU A 161 26.93 13.46 -9.32
N PHE A 162 26.49 12.68 -8.33
CA PHE A 162 25.96 11.34 -8.54
C PHE A 162 24.60 11.37 -9.26
N PHE A 163 23.66 12.21 -8.80
CA PHE A 163 22.28 12.22 -9.33
C PHE A 163 22.10 13.13 -10.53
N GLY A 164 22.81 14.25 -10.59
CA GLY A 164 22.78 15.20 -11.70
C GLY A 164 21.59 16.15 -11.61
N PRO A 165 21.15 16.71 -12.75
CA PRO A 165 19.99 17.58 -12.83
C PRO A 165 18.70 16.87 -12.37
N MET A 166 17.88 17.53 -11.54
CA MET A 166 16.66 16.91 -11.00
C MET A 166 15.61 16.61 -12.08
N ASP A 167 15.56 17.40 -13.14
CA ASP A 167 14.69 17.21 -14.30
C ASP A 167 15.03 15.97 -15.14
N SER A 168 16.20 15.36 -14.90
CA SER A 168 16.58 14.06 -15.48
C SER A 168 16.08 12.85 -14.68
N LEU A 169 15.40 13.07 -13.55
CA LEU A 169 14.97 12.04 -12.62
C LEU A 169 13.45 11.98 -12.50
N VAL A 170 12.92 10.76 -12.34
CA VAL A 170 11.50 10.52 -12.13
C VAL A 170 11.35 9.56 -10.96
N TYR A 171 10.78 10.02 -9.85
CA TYR A 171 10.72 9.27 -8.59
C TYR A 171 9.28 8.97 -8.16
N ASP A 172 8.99 7.75 -7.71
CA ASP A 172 7.65 7.33 -7.27
C ASP A 172 7.31 7.69 -5.81
N ARG A 173 8.24 8.34 -5.09
CA ARG A 173 8.18 8.61 -3.65
C ARG A 173 8.17 7.35 -2.77
N ALA A 174 8.57 6.22 -3.34
CA ALA A 174 8.70 4.95 -2.67
C ALA A 174 9.98 4.25 -3.18
N ALA A 175 9.84 3.17 -3.94
CA ALA A 175 10.92 2.23 -4.20
C ALA A 175 11.57 2.38 -5.59
N ILE A 176 11.02 3.20 -6.49
CA ILE A 176 11.43 3.23 -7.89
C ILE A 176 11.89 4.63 -8.29
N LEU A 177 13.14 4.71 -8.75
CA LEU A 177 13.73 5.90 -9.35
C LEU A 177 14.08 5.60 -10.80
N TYR A 178 13.58 6.40 -11.73
CA TYR A 178 14.07 6.41 -13.10
C TYR A 178 15.02 7.59 -13.32
N SER A 179 15.97 7.40 -14.23
CA SER A 179 16.93 8.41 -14.65
C SER A 179 17.05 8.39 -16.17
N LEU A 180 17.13 9.57 -16.80
CA LEU A 180 17.42 9.71 -18.23
C LEU A 180 18.92 9.53 -18.55
N ARG A 181 19.74 9.34 -17.51
CA ARG A 181 21.18 9.09 -17.61
C ARG A 181 21.58 7.87 -16.80
N HIS A 182 22.63 7.19 -17.21
CA HIS A 182 23.18 6.09 -16.42
C HIS A 182 23.85 6.65 -15.16
N LEU A 183 23.33 6.34 -13.97
CA LEU A 183 23.92 6.73 -12.69
C LEU A 183 25.23 5.96 -12.44
N PRO A 184 26.26 6.59 -11.85
CA PRO A 184 27.57 5.97 -11.64
C PRO A 184 27.56 5.04 -10.41
N VAL A 185 26.76 3.97 -10.46
CA VAL A 185 26.70 2.95 -9.40
C VAL A 185 27.97 2.08 -9.43
N PRO A 186 28.73 1.97 -8.31
CA PRO A 186 29.94 1.15 -8.27
C PRO A 186 29.68 -0.33 -8.57
N ALA A 187 30.59 -0.96 -9.30
CA ALA A 187 30.55 -2.41 -9.52
C ALA A 187 30.71 -3.18 -8.19
N ALA A 188 30.14 -4.38 -8.12
CA ALA A 188 30.22 -5.22 -6.94
C ALA A 188 31.68 -5.61 -6.64
N GLY A 189 32.18 -5.21 -5.46
CA GLY A 189 33.55 -5.53 -5.01
C GLY A 189 34.23 -4.44 -4.19
N GLY A 190 33.72 -3.19 -4.22
CA GLY A 190 34.18 -2.13 -3.33
C GLY A 190 33.13 -1.85 -2.26
N ASP A 191 33.39 -2.24 -1.02
CA ASP A 191 32.73 -1.66 0.16
C ASP A 191 33.32 -0.27 0.41
N THR A 192 33.32 0.58 -0.62
CA THR A 192 33.71 1.98 -0.50
C THR A 192 32.51 2.73 0.04
N ASP A 193 32.58 3.06 1.32
CA ASP A 193 31.84 4.16 1.94
C ASP A 193 31.94 5.38 0.99
N VAL A 194 30.85 5.70 0.28
CA VAL A 194 30.85 6.74 -0.78
C VAL A 194 30.76 8.11 -0.11
N SER A 195 31.76 8.42 0.72
CA SER A 195 32.01 9.79 1.22
C SER A 195 33.00 10.54 0.32
N ARG A 196 33.58 9.89 -0.69
CA ARG A 196 34.49 10.49 -1.68
C ARG A 196 34.86 9.46 -2.74
N CYS A 197 34.35 9.54 -3.96
CA CYS A 197 34.99 8.83 -5.07
C CYS A 197 34.85 9.57 -6.40
N SER A 198 35.95 10.22 -6.76
CA SER A 198 36.36 10.48 -8.13
C SER A 198 36.50 9.18 -8.91
N VAL A 199 36.06 9.26 -10.16
CA VAL A 199 36.10 8.30 -11.26
C VAL A 199 37.37 7.43 -11.33
N ALA A 200 37.18 6.13 -11.51
CA ALA A 200 38.02 5.31 -12.38
C ALA A 200 37.20 4.14 -12.94
N MET A 201 36.95 4.16 -14.25
CA MET A 201 36.55 2.99 -15.02
C MET A 201 37.76 2.08 -15.18
N ASN A 202 37.64 0.81 -14.77
CA ASN A 202 37.95 -0.36 -15.58
C ASN A 202 38.01 -1.64 -14.72
N GLN A 203 37.58 -2.73 -15.35
CA GLN A 203 37.66 -4.14 -14.93
C GLN A 203 36.53 -4.66 -14.03
N ALA A 204 35.84 -5.67 -14.55
CA ALA A 204 34.78 -6.42 -13.89
C ALA A 204 35.38 -7.45 -12.93
N PRO A 205 34.87 -7.57 -11.69
CA PRO A 205 35.10 -8.74 -10.87
C PRO A 205 33.85 -9.61 -10.74
N SER A 206 34.08 -10.91 -10.88
CA SER A 206 33.19 -12.00 -10.56
C SER A 206 33.16 -12.25 -9.03
N SER A 207 32.10 -11.83 -8.36
CA SER A 207 31.53 -12.45 -7.14
C SER A 207 30.26 -11.68 -6.72
N ILE A 208 29.20 -12.41 -6.35
CA ILE A 208 27.81 -11.93 -6.24
C ILE A 208 27.62 -11.08 -4.95
N GLY A 209 28.24 -9.91 -4.90
CA GLY A 209 27.63 -8.72 -4.30
C GLY A 209 26.79 -8.03 -5.38
N ARG A 210 25.67 -7.39 -5.05
CA ARG A 210 24.92 -6.60 -6.04
C ARG A 210 25.42 -5.16 -5.99
N ALA A 211 25.93 -4.65 -7.12
CA ALA A 211 26.33 -3.26 -7.31
C ALA A 211 25.29 -2.30 -6.71
N ARG A 212 25.71 -1.44 -5.77
CA ARG A 212 24.83 -0.48 -5.09
C ARG A 212 25.61 0.77 -4.71
N ALA A 213 24.94 1.92 -4.77
CA ALA A 213 25.39 3.13 -4.10
C ALA A 213 24.63 3.25 -2.78
N SER A 214 25.35 3.53 -1.69
CA SER A 214 24.76 3.71 -0.35
C SER A 214 25.10 5.09 0.16
N PHE A 215 24.10 5.77 0.72
CA PHE A 215 24.23 7.11 1.28
C PHE A 215 23.65 7.12 2.69
N VAL A 216 24.25 7.92 3.56
CA VAL A 216 23.78 8.11 4.94
C VAL A 216 23.40 9.57 5.14
N ILE A 217 22.20 9.82 5.64
CA ILE A 217 21.71 11.14 6.04
C ILE A 217 21.52 11.13 7.55
N GLN A 218 22.08 12.13 8.23
CA GLN A 218 21.89 12.32 9.66
C GLN A 218 20.53 12.97 9.92
N PRO A 219 19.81 12.60 11.00
CA PRO A 219 18.52 13.21 11.35
C PRO A 219 18.53 14.74 11.39
N LYS A 220 19.64 15.35 11.84
CA LYS A 220 19.83 16.80 11.89
C LYS A 220 19.86 17.50 10.51
N GLU A 221 20.09 16.75 9.44
CA GLU A 221 20.03 17.26 8.06
C GLU A 221 18.59 17.29 7.52
N LEU A 222 17.65 16.66 8.23
CA LEU A 222 16.23 16.64 7.87
C LEU A 222 15.47 17.72 8.66
N PRO A 223 14.39 18.28 8.09
CA PRO A 223 13.46 19.12 8.85
C PRO A 223 12.95 18.42 10.12
N PRO A 224 12.65 19.18 11.20
CA PRO A 224 12.08 18.64 12.42
C PRO A 224 10.81 17.82 12.17
N GLY A 225 10.64 16.72 12.90
CA GLY A 225 9.44 15.88 12.84
C GLY A 225 9.37 14.90 11.66
N ILE A 226 10.31 14.93 10.71
CA ILE A 226 10.36 13.97 9.60
C ILE A 226 10.66 12.58 10.12
N VAL A 227 11.74 12.43 10.90
CA VAL A 227 12.09 11.18 11.58
C VAL A 227 11.84 11.29 13.08
N SER A 228 11.68 10.15 13.75
CA SER A 228 11.59 10.10 15.22
C SER A 228 12.89 10.61 15.85
N GLU A 229 12.79 11.20 17.04
CA GLU A 229 13.95 11.66 17.84
C GLU A 229 14.94 10.52 18.13
N ASP A 230 14.43 9.30 18.25
CA ASP A 230 15.25 8.11 18.52
C ASP A 230 15.88 7.53 17.24
N CYS A 231 15.67 8.14 16.07
CA CYS A 231 16.31 7.71 14.83
C CYS A 231 17.78 8.11 14.85
N VAL A 232 18.68 7.16 14.57
CA VAL A 232 20.13 7.38 14.58
C VAL A 232 20.60 7.90 13.23
N LYS A 233 20.18 7.24 12.14
CA LYS A 233 20.60 7.51 10.76
C LYS A 233 19.50 7.13 9.78
N VAL A 234 19.50 7.77 8.61
CA VAL A 234 18.70 7.35 7.45
C VAL A 234 19.64 6.86 6.35
N HIS A 235 19.45 5.61 5.93
CA HIS A 235 20.21 4.98 4.86
C HIS A 235 19.43 5.00 3.56
N VAL A 236 20.04 5.47 2.49
CA VAL A 236 19.49 5.41 1.14
C VAL A 236 20.36 4.50 0.29
N ASN A 237 19.76 3.47 -0.31
CA ASN A 237 20.44 2.56 -1.22
C ASN A 237 19.85 2.72 -2.62
N VAL A 238 20.71 2.89 -3.62
CA VAL A 238 20.33 2.96 -5.04
C VAL A 238 20.98 1.80 -5.78
N LYS A 239 20.17 0.98 -6.46
CA LYS A 239 20.64 -0.21 -7.19
C LYS A 239 19.99 -0.28 -8.57
N PRO A 240 20.73 -0.64 -9.64
CA PRO A 240 20.13 -1.02 -10.91
C PRO A 240 19.09 -2.13 -10.70
N CYS A 241 17.89 -1.99 -11.26
CA CYS A 241 16.92 -3.08 -11.25
C CYS A 241 17.48 -4.29 -12.01
N GLN A 242 17.16 -5.50 -11.56
CA GLN A 242 17.66 -6.73 -12.20
C GLN A 242 17.01 -6.96 -13.57
N GLU A 243 15.72 -6.66 -13.64
CA GLU A 243 14.90 -6.74 -14.84
C GLU A 243 14.54 -5.31 -15.28
N ASP A 244 14.41 -5.11 -16.58
CA ASP A 244 14.01 -3.83 -17.16
C ASP A 244 14.88 -2.65 -16.69
N PHE A 245 16.18 -2.89 -16.51
CA PHE A 245 17.13 -1.85 -16.09
C PHE A 245 17.15 -0.70 -17.09
N GLN A 246 17.19 -0.99 -18.38
CA GLN A 246 17.16 -0.01 -19.44
C GLN A 246 15.88 -0.18 -20.27
N LEU A 247 15.11 0.89 -20.35
CA LEU A 247 13.91 1.03 -21.16
C LEU A 247 14.17 2.03 -22.28
N THR A 248 13.37 1.95 -23.35
CA THR A 248 13.40 2.90 -24.47
C THR A 248 11.98 3.46 -24.66
N MET A 249 11.82 4.78 -24.80
CA MET A 249 10.51 5.45 -24.77
C MET A 249 9.49 4.95 -25.79
N ASN A 250 9.96 4.39 -26.91
CA ASN A 250 9.10 3.91 -27.99
C ASN A 250 8.91 2.38 -28.00
N ASP A 251 9.49 1.65 -27.04
CA ASP A 251 9.38 0.19 -26.99
C ASP A 251 8.09 -0.27 -26.29
N LEU A 252 6.95 0.06 -26.90
CA LEU A 252 5.63 -0.29 -26.39
C LEU A 252 5.16 -1.67 -26.88
N LYS A 253 5.91 -2.32 -27.79
CA LYS A 253 5.55 -3.62 -28.35
C LYS A 253 5.48 -4.69 -27.28
N SER A 254 6.41 -4.66 -26.32
CA SER A 254 6.44 -5.58 -25.19
C SER A 254 5.26 -5.42 -24.22
N SER A 255 4.47 -4.34 -24.35
CA SER A 255 3.29 -4.12 -23.50
C SER A 255 2.01 -4.76 -24.05
N ILE A 256 2.09 -5.49 -25.18
CA ILE A 256 0.95 -6.18 -25.80
C ILE A 256 1.32 -7.65 -26.06
N SER A 257 0.59 -8.57 -25.44
CA SER A 257 0.61 -10.00 -25.77
C SER A 257 -0.72 -10.62 -25.35
N ASP A 258 -1.15 -11.66 -26.07
CA ASP A 258 -2.29 -12.50 -25.66
C ASP A 258 -1.90 -13.42 -24.49
N ASN A 259 -0.60 -13.59 -24.23
CA ASN A 259 -0.08 -14.24 -23.03
C ASN A 259 0.23 -13.18 -21.95
N PRO A 260 -0.54 -13.10 -20.86
CA PRO A 260 -0.34 -12.09 -19.82
C PRO A 260 1.05 -12.14 -19.16
N ASP A 261 1.71 -13.31 -19.15
CA ASP A 261 3.04 -13.49 -18.57
C ASP A 261 4.16 -12.83 -19.40
N GLU A 262 3.90 -12.52 -20.67
CA GLU A 262 4.83 -11.85 -21.57
C GLU A 262 4.66 -10.33 -21.58
N VAL A 263 3.61 -9.80 -20.96
CA VAL A 263 3.29 -8.37 -20.98
C VAL A 263 4.22 -7.60 -20.04
N ASN A 264 5.13 -6.82 -20.62
CA ASN A 264 6.00 -5.90 -19.89
C ASN A 264 5.31 -4.54 -19.66
N ARG A 265 5.10 -4.19 -18.39
CA ARG A 265 4.46 -2.93 -17.96
C ARG A 265 5.43 -1.86 -17.47
N SER A 266 6.73 -2.10 -17.54
CA SER A 266 7.74 -1.21 -16.96
C SER A 266 7.75 0.18 -17.63
N LEU A 267 7.55 0.25 -18.95
CA LEU A 267 7.43 1.52 -19.67
C LEU A 267 6.09 2.23 -19.39
N GLN A 268 4.98 1.47 -19.26
CA GLN A 268 3.71 2.04 -18.82
C GLN A 268 3.83 2.65 -17.42
N GLN A 269 4.47 1.94 -16.49
CA GLN A 269 4.72 2.42 -15.12
C GLN A 269 5.58 3.70 -15.12
N PHE A 270 6.60 3.78 -15.98
CA PHE A 270 7.38 5.01 -16.15
C PHE A 270 6.50 6.20 -16.52
N PHE A 271 5.63 6.07 -17.52
CA PHE A 271 4.73 7.17 -17.92
C PHE A 271 3.72 7.53 -16.83
N GLU A 272 3.21 6.56 -16.07
CA GLU A 272 2.31 6.82 -14.93
C GLU A 272 3.00 7.64 -13.84
N ILE A 273 4.25 7.32 -13.51
CA ILE A 273 5.03 8.03 -12.50
C ILE A 273 5.46 9.42 -13.04
N LEU A 274 5.82 9.51 -14.32
CA LEU A 274 6.14 10.78 -14.98
C LEU A 274 4.95 11.75 -14.91
N ALA A 275 3.75 11.29 -15.26
CA ALA A 275 2.51 12.07 -15.14
C ALA A 275 2.14 12.40 -13.68
N ALA A 276 2.84 11.83 -12.69
CA ALA A 276 2.63 12.08 -11.28
C ALA A 276 3.64 13.03 -10.62
N GLN A 277 4.74 13.40 -11.29
CA GLN A 277 5.80 14.20 -10.68
C GLN A 277 5.29 15.55 -10.13
N GLU A 278 4.50 16.29 -10.90
CA GLU A 278 3.92 17.57 -10.45
C GLU A 278 3.09 17.39 -9.16
N THR A 279 2.19 16.40 -9.16
CA THR A 279 1.35 16.09 -7.98
C THR A 279 2.15 15.56 -6.78
N PHE A 280 3.38 15.09 -7.00
CA PHE A 280 4.22 14.49 -5.98
C PHE A 280 5.12 15.51 -5.27
N PHE A 281 5.54 16.54 -5.98
CA PHE A 281 6.57 17.48 -5.51
C PHE A 281 6.05 18.91 -5.31
N THR A 282 4.81 19.21 -5.68
CA THR A 282 4.16 20.50 -5.38
C THR A 282 3.59 20.48 -3.96
N GLU A 283 4.37 21.02 -3.03
CA GLU A 283 4.12 21.01 -1.58
C GLU A 283 2.76 21.64 -1.22
N GLY A 284 2.04 21.00 -0.29
CA GLY A 284 0.80 21.53 0.28
C GLY A 284 -0.41 21.57 -0.66
N ARG A 285 -0.27 21.21 -1.95
CA ARG A 285 -1.37 21.32 -2.92
C ARG A 285 -2.15 20.03 -3.14
N PHE A 286 -1.49 18.88 -3.03
CA PHE A 286 -2.10 17.59 -3.37
C PHE A 286 -1.75 16.50 -2.35
N VAL A 287 -2.68 15.58 -2.16
CA VAL A 287 -2.43 14.26 -1.56
C VAL A 287 -2.61 13.17 -2.60
N SER A 288 -1.78 12.12 -2.59
CA SER A 288 -1.85 11.03 -3.59
C SER A 288 -1.88 9.64 -2.97
N TYR A 289 -2.72 8.78 -3.54
CA TYR A 289 -2.87 7.38 -3.19
C TYR A 289 -2.42 6.52 -4.37
N GLY A 290 -1.29 5.82 -4.22
CA GLY A 290 -0.58 5.24 -5.36
C GLY A 290 -0.05 6.31 -6.33
N THR A 291 0.08 5.96 -7.61
CA THR A 291 0.46 6.85 -8.72
C THR A 291 -0.74 7.44 -9.46
N GLY A 292 -1.88 6.75 -9.39
CA GLY A 292 -3.04 7.04 -10.22
C GLY A 292 -4.16 7.82 -9.55
N GLN A 293 -4.08 8.18 -8.26
CA GLN A 293 -5.15 8.92 -7.58
C GLN A 293 -4.55 10.09 -6.82
N CYS A 294 -5.05 11.29 -7.07
CA CYS A 294 -4.66 12.50 -6.34
C CYS A 294 -5.87 13.34 -6.00
N TYR A 295 -5.84 14.02 -4.86
CA TYR A 295 -6.89 14.92 -4.37
C TYR A 295 -6.29 16.26 -3.99
N LEU A 296 -7.08 17.31 -4.17
CA LEU A 296 -6.71 18.69 -3.85
C LEU A 296 -6.80 18.89 -2.34
N MET A 297 -5.79 19.56 -1.77
CA MET A 297 -5.82 19.97 -0.36
C MET A 297 -6.70 21.20 -0.15
N ASP A 298 -6.74 22.09 -1.15
CA ASP A 298 -7.58 23.29 -1.17
C ASP A 298 -8.31 23.40 -2.53
N PRO A 299 -9.46 22.71 -2.68
CA PRO A 299 -10.22 22.71 -3.93
C PRO A 299 -10.74 24.09 -4.36
N GLU A 300 -10.97 25.01 -3.42
CA GLU A 300 -11.52 26.34 -3.71
C GLU A 300 -10.56 27.17 -4.58
N GLN A 301 -9.25 27.00 -4.39
CA GLN A 301 -8.22 27.60 -5.27
C GLN A 301 -8.31 27.17 -6.73
N PHE A 302 -9.01 26.07 -7.02
CA PHE A 302 -9.21 25.53 -8.36
C PHE A 302 -10.64 25.76 -8.88
N GLY A 303 -11.43 26.60 -8.21
CA GLY A 303 -12.78 26.99 -8.62
C GLY A 303 -13.89 26.03 -8.18
N PHE A 304 -13.58 25.01 -7.38
CA PHE A 304 -14.61 24.19 -6.74
C PHE A 304 -15.30 24.97 -5.63
N GLN A 305 -16.61 24.78 -5.51
CA GLN A 305 -17.45 25.48 -4.54
C GLN A 305 -18.08 24.50 -3.56
N ALA A 306 -18.73 25.01 -2.51
CA ALA A 306 -19.45 24.19 -1.54
C ALA A 306 -20.48 23.23 -2.16
N ARG A 307 -21.08 23.59 -3.31
CA ARG A 307 -21.98 22.72 -4.07
C ARG A 307 -21.31 21.47 -4.64
N ASP A 308 -20.00 21.54 -4.90
CA ASP A 308 -19.21 20.42 -5.43
C ASP A 308 -18.72 19.49 -4.31
N MET A 309 -18.75 19.98 -3.06
CA MET A 309 -18.22 19.37 -1.85
C MET A 309 -19.26 19.38 -0.70
N PRO A 310 -20.38 18.67 -0.85
CA PRO A 310 -21.45 18.67 0.13
C PRO A 310 -20.98 18.09 1.47
N GLU A 311 -21.57 18.57 2.56
CA GLU A 311 -21.27 18.06 3.90
C GLU A 311 -21.70 16.59 4.06
N LEU A 312 -20.79 15.76 4.60
CA LEU A 312 -21.04 14.33 4.85
C LEU A 312 -21.44 14.03 6.30
N GLN A 313 -21.43 15.02 7.18
CA GLN A 313 -21.60 14.87 8.64
C GLN A 313 -20.56 13.90 9.26
N GLU A 314 -20.69 13.58 10.56
CA GLU A 314 -19.87 12.57 11.26
C GLU A 314 -18.34 12.86 11.23
N GLY A 315 -17.95 14.13 11.07
CA GLY A 315 -16.56 14.52 10.88
C GLY A 315 -15.94 13.94 9.61
N LYS A 316 -16.67 14.04 8.48
CA LYS A 316 -16.22 13.62 7.16
C LYS A 316 -16.45 14.75 6.16
N TYR A 317 -15.62 14.80 5.11
CA TYR A 317 -15.74 15.77 4.03
C TYR A 317 -15.53 15.10 2.66
N VAL A 318 -15.96 15.77 1.59
CA VAL A 318 -15.71 15.32 0.20
C VAL A 318 -14.39 15.91 -0.28
N GLY A 319 -13.44 15.05 -0.60
CA GLY A 319 -12.23 15.44 -1.32
C GLY A 319 -12.45 15.35 -2.82
N VAL A 320 -12.08 16.40 -3.55
CA VAL A 320 -12.12 16.48 -5.01
C VAL A 320 -10.73 16.20 -5.57
N GLY A 321 -10.66 15.44 -6.64
CA GLY A 321 -9.41 14.97 -7.20
C GLY A 321 -9.56 14.40 -8.60
N ALA A 322 -8.55 13.63 -8.99
CA ALA A 322 -8.51 12.96 -10.28
C ALA A 322 -7.98 11.53 -10.15
N SER A 323 -8.53 10.66 -10.98
CA SER A 323 -8.00 9.37 -11.32
C SER A 323 -7.22 9.50 -12.63
N LYS A 324 -5.94 9.14 -12.62
CA LYS A 324 -5.10 9.10 -13.81
C LYS A 324 -4.47 7.73 -14.00
N GLY A 325 -4.22 7.35 -15.23
CA GLY A 325 -3.49 6.12 -15.55
C GLY A 325 -3.07 6.10 -17.02
N VAL A 326 -2.05 5.32 -17.32
CA VAL A 326 -1.61 5.16 -18.71
C VAL A 326 -2.21 3.89 -19.27
N ARG A 327 -2.62 3.93 -20.54
CA ARG A 327 -3.15 2.80 -21.29
C ARG A 327 -2.42 2.72 -22.61
N ILE A 328 -2.25 1.50 -23.11
CA ILE A 328 -1.74 1.26 -24.45
C ILE A 328 -2.92 1.15 -25.41
N ILE A 329 -2.94 2.00 -26.44
CA ILE A 329 -4.04 2.16 -27.38
C ILE A 329 -3.56 2.17 -28.84
N GLU A 330 -4.49 1.93 -29.76
CA GLU A 330 -4.25 1.97 -31.21
C GLU A 330 -4.23 3.39 -31.79
N GLY A 331 -5.00 4.30 -31.19
CA GLY A 331 -5.14 5.67 -31.70
C GLY A 331 -3.82 6.46 -31.65
N PRO A 332 -3.59 7.40 -32.58
CA PRO A 332 -4.51 7.84 -33.63
C PRO A 332 -4.45 7.00 -34.92
N HIS A 333 -3.46 6.12 -35.07
CA HIS A 333 -3.14 5.43 -36.33
C HIS A 333 -4.08 4.26 -36.70
N GLY A 334 -5.03 3.92 -35.82
CA GLY A 334 -5.99 2.85 -36.06
C GLY A 334 -5.42 1.46 -35.81
N GLN A 335 -6.05 0.43 -36.39
CA GLN A 335 -5.76 -0.97 -36.09
C GLN A 335 -4.26 -1.31 -36.23
N GLY A 336 -3.69 -1.97 -35.22
CA GLY A 336 -2.28 -2.31 -35.18
C GLY A 336 -1.33 -1.19 -34.72
N GLY A 337 -1.86 0.01 -34.47
CA GLY A 337 -1.12 1.07 -33.78
C GLY A 337 -0.82 0.69 -32.33
N ILE A 338 0.31 1.17 -31.80
CA ILE A 338 0.71 0.96 -30.40
C ILE A 338 1.19 2.29 -29.85
N ASN A 339 0.37 2.92 -29.01
CA ASN A 339 0.62 4.26 -28.48
C ASN A 339 0.30 4.25 -26.98
N ALA A 340 1.08 4.97 -26.19
CA ALA A 340 0.74 5.24 -24.81
C ALA A 340 -0.24 6.43 -24.76
N ALA A 341 -1.25 6.33 -23.91
CA ALA A 341 -2.20 7.41 -23.69
C ALA A 341 -2.50 7.57 -22.19
N LEU A 342 -2.55 8.82 -21.75
CA LEU A 342 -2.96 9.20 -20.41
C LEU A 342 -4.48 9.32 -20.37
N VAL A 343 -5.11 8.54 -19.51
CA VAL A 343 -6.55 8.63 -19.21
C VAL A 343 -6.68 9.40 -17.90
N VAL A 344 -7.49 10.46 -17.90
CA VAL A 344 -7.72 11.29 -16.71
C VAL A 344 -9.21 11.44 -16.48
N ASP A 345 -9.66 11.18 -15.26
CA ASP A 345 -11.06 11.32 -14.88
C ASP A 345 -11.17 12.07 -13.55
N VAL A 346 -12.25 12.83 -13.38
CA VAL A 346 -12.53 13.51 -12.11
C VAL A 346 -12.94 12.48 -11.08
N LYS A 347 -12.52 12.68 -9.84
CA LYS A 347 -12.88 11.79 -8.75
C LYS A 347 -13.26 12.55 -7.50
N LYS A 348 -14.30 12.06 -6.83
CA LYS A 348 -14.67 12.45 -5.48
C LYS A 348 -14.52 11.26 -4.54
N ALA A 349 -14.07 11.52 -3.32
CA ALA A 349 -14.03 10.52 -2.27
C ALA A 349 -14.33 11.15 -0.92
N ALA A 350 -14.90 10.38 -0.01
CA ALA A 350 -15.08 10.80 1.37
C ALA A 350 -13.75 10.67 2.14
N PHE A 351 -13.43 11.67 2.96
CA PHE A 351 -12.28 11.71 3.86
C PHE A 351 -12.74 11.94 5.30
N HIS A 352 -11.97 11.44 6.26
CA HIS A 352 -12.12 11.84 7.65
C HIS A 352 -11.52 13.23 7.85
N VAL A 353 -12.15 14.09 8.66
CA VAL A 353 -11.59 15.41 9.00
C VAL A 353 -10.25 15.23 9.70
N ASP A 354 -9.23 15.85 9.13
CA ASP A 354 -7.85 15.79 9.60
C ASP A 354 -7.72 16.46 10.98
N ASN A 355 -6.90 15.87 11.85
CA ASN A 355 -6.60 16.38 13.19
C ASN A 355 -7.83 16.59 14.11
N GLN A 356 -9.00 16.07 13.73
CA GLN A 356 -10.21 16.13 14.55
C GLN A 356 -10.00 15.40 15.89
N ASN A 357 -10.34 16.02 17.01
CA ASN A 357 -10.33 15.33 18.29
C ASN A 357 -11.31 14.14 18.24
N LEU A 358 -10.90 12.96 18.72
CA LEU A 358 -11.71 11.76 18.61
C LEU A 358 -13.00 11.85 19.44
N LEU A 359 -13.01 12.60 20.55
CA LEU A 359 -14.23 12.90 21.30
C LEU A 359 -15.22 13.69 20.43
N GLU A 360 -14.77 14.74 19.76
CA GLU A 360 -15.61 15.54 18.84
C GLU A 360 -16.14 14.68 17.70
N LYS A 361 -15.31 13.77 17.17
CA LYS A 361 -15.77 12.80 16.17
C LYS A 361 -16.87 11.89 16.72
N VAL A 362 -16.73 11.41 17.95
CA VAL A 362 -17.75 10.59 18.63
C VAL A 362 -19.05 11.38 18.84
N GLU A 363 -18.96 12.67 19.20
CA GLU A 363 -20.11 13.57 19.26
C GLU A 363 -20.84 13.64 17.92
N CYS A 364 -20.10 13.84 16.82
CA CYS A 364 -20.67 13.90 15.48
C CYS A 364 -21.30 12.56 15.03
N ILE A 365 -20.67 11.42 15.35
CA ILE A 365 -21.16 10.09 14.96
C ILE A 365 -22.44 9.72 15.74
N LEU A 366 -22.45 9.95 17.05
CA LEU A 366 -23.58 9.59 17.91
C LEU A 366 -24.67 10.65 17.94
N ARG A 367 -24.39 11.86 17.43
CA ARG A 367 -25.27 13.05 17.54
C ARG A 367 -25.64 13.33 18.99
N LYS A 368 -24.65 13.23 19.88
CA LYS A 368 -24.77 13.47 21.32
C LYS A 368 -23.83 14.59 21.73
N SER A 369 -24.28 15.43 22.66
CA SER A 369 -23.46 16.45 23.30
C SER A 369 -22.43 15.84 24.27
N ARG A 370 -21.34 16.56 24.58
CA ARG A 370 -20.40 16.20 25.66
C ARG A 370 -21.11 15.83 26.96
N ASN A 371 -22.14 16.58 27.36
CA ASN A 371 -22.86 16.34 28.61
C ASN A 371 -23.53 14.96 28.62
N GLU A 372 -24.13 14.54 27.50
CA GLU A 372 -24.73 13.22 27.36
C GLU A 372 -23.67 12.11 27.37
N LEU A 373 -22.50 12.36 26.77
CA LEU A 373 -21.39 11.41 26.72
C LEU A 373 -20.72 11.16 28.08
N THR A 374 -20.85 12.09 29.05
CA THR A 374 -20.35 11.86 30.43
C THR A 374 -20.99 10.65 31.11
N ARG A 375 -22.17 10.21 30.65
CA ARG A 375 -22.90 9.04 31.18
C ARG A 375 -22.41 7.71 30.61
N GLY A 376 -21.44 7.73 29.67
CA GLY A 376 -20.96 6.54 28.97
C GLY A 376 -21.73 6.22 27.68
N CYS A 377 -21.52 5.02 27.14
CA CYS A 377 -22.16 4.54 25.91
C CYS A 377 -22.92 3.23 26.16
N ASP A 378 -24.15 3.14 25.65
CA ASP A 378 -24.92 1.90 25.60
C ASP A 378 -24.44 0.95 24.50
N ASN A 379 -24.91 -0.29 24.50
CA ASN A 379 -24.50 -1.32 23.52
C ASN A 379 -24.78 -0.93 22.05
N GLN A 380 -25.81 -0.14 21.79
CA GLN A 380 -26.13 0.31 20.44
C GLN A 380 -25.10 1.36 19.97
N ALA A 381 -24.80 2.35 20.80
CA ALA A 381 -23.76 3.34 20.56
C ALA A 381 -22.39 2.66 20.36
N MET A 382 -22.08 1.64 21.17
CA MET A 382 -20.86 0.83 21.01
C MET A 382 -20.78 0.16 19.64
N GLY A 383 -21.89 -0.40 19.14
CA GLY A 383 -21.97 -1.00 17.81
C GLY A 383 -21.74 0.02 16.68
N VAL A 384 -22.36 1.20 16.79
CA VAL A 384 -22.19 2.31 15.83
C VAL A 384 -20.74 2.78 15.80
N LEU A 385 -20.15 3.07 16.97
CA LEU A 385 -18.77 3.52 17.07
C LEU A 385 -17.78 2.47 16.56
N SER A 386 -18.00 1.19 16.89
CA SER A 386 -17.13 0.09 16.45
C SER A 386 -17.08 0.01 14.92
N LYS A 387 -18.22 0.18 14.25
CA LYS A 387 -18.27 0.21 12.78
C LYS A 387 -17.63 1.48 12.22
N ALA A 388 -17.87 2.64 12.83
CA ALA A 388 -17.42 3.93 12.32
C ALA A 388 -15.91 4.19 12.50
N LEU A 389 -15.30 3.69 13.57
CA LEU A 389 -13.92 4.01 13.96
C LEU A 389 -12.89 2.93 13.62
N LYS A 390 -13.31 1.68 13.39
CA LYS A 390 -12.38 0.57 13.13
C LYS A 390 -11.52 0.84 11.89
N GLY A 391 -10.20 0.65 12.03
CA GLY A 391 -9.20 0.86 10.99
C GLY A 391 -8.74 2.31 10.85
N LEU A 392 -9.41 3.27 11.48
CA LEU A 392 -8.99 4.67 11.47
C LEU A 392 -7.68 4.82 12.24
N TYR A 393 -6.68 5.49 11.65
CA TYR A 393 -5.49 5.89 12.36
C TYR A 393 -5.77 7.11 13.22
N VAL A 394 -5.30 7.04 14.46
CA VAL A 394 -5.38 8.11 15.44
C VAL A 394 -4.02 8.33 16.08
N ARG A 395 -3.81 9.53 16.59
CA ARG A 395 -2.59 9.97 17.27
C ARG A 395 -2.91 10.32 18.71
N CYS A 396 -2.07 9.88 19.64
CA CYS A 396 -2.09 10.34 21.02
C CYS A 396 -1.82 11.85 21.08
N SER A 397 -2.60 12.57 21.89
CA SER A 397 -2.35 13.98 22.23
C SER A 397 -1.41 14.16 23.42
N TYR A 398 -0.78 13.06 23.88
CA TYR A 398 0.11 13.00 25.03
C TYR A 398 1.38 12.22 24.70
N GLY A 399 2.41 12.36 25.55
CA GLY A 399 3.70 11.69 25.36
C GLY A 399 4.35 12.07 24.02
N LYS A 400 4.94 11.10 23.32
CA LYS A 400 5.61 11.29 22.02
C LYS A 400 4.64 11.36 20.82
N GLY A 401 3.34 11.58 21.03
CA GLY A 401 2.38 11.69 19.92
C GLY A 401 2.27 10.44 19.05
N ARG A 402 2.28 9.24 19.66
CA ARG A 402 2.23 7.95 18.95
C ARG A 402 0.97 7.83 18.10
N ALA A 403 1.11 7.43 16.85
CA ALA A 403 0.00 7.07 15.95
C ALA A 403 -0.23 5.55 15.88
N PHE A 404 -1.48 5.13 15.76
CA PHE A 404 -1.87 3.72 15.63
C PHE A 404 -3.26 3.56 14.99
N ALA A 405 -3.53 2.38 14.44
CA ALA A 405 -4.85 2.03 13.91
C ALA A 405 -5.78 1.52 15.01
N ILE A 406 -7.02 2.01 15.03
CA ILE A 406 -8.08 1.52 15.92
C ILE A 406 -8.46 0.09 15.51
N ALA A 407 -8.19 -0.89 16.38
CA ALA A 407 -8.59 -2.27 16.17
C ALA A 407 -10.03 -2.54 16.61
N GLY A 408 -10.54 -1.75 17.55
CA GLY A 408 -11.89 -1.86 18.07
C GLY A 408 -12.10 -0.96 19.29
N ILE A 409 -13.20 -1.23 20.00
CA ILE A 409 -13.61 -0.48 21.19
C ILE A 409 -13.85 -1.48 22.32
N SER A 410 -13.34 -1.18 23.51
CA SER A 410 -13.50 -2.00 24.70
C SER A 410 -14.91 -1.88 25.29
N LYS A 411 -15.40 -2.95 25.90
CA LYS A 411 -16.62 -2.89 26.73
C LYS A 411 -16.37 -2.20 28.08
N ASP A 412 -15.11 -2.13 28.49
CA ASP A 412 -14.67 -1.46 29.71
C ASP A 412 -14.36 0.02 29.44
N ASN A 413 -14.47 0.82 30.49
CA ASN A 413 -14.11 2.23 30.53
C ASN A 413 -12.79 2.43 31.32
N ALA A 414 -12.37 3.68 31.48
CA ALA A 414 -11.08 3.96 32.11
C ALA A 414 -11.03 3.63 33.61
N ARG A 415 -12.20 3.53 34.28
CA ARG A 415 -12.29 3.27 35.72
C ARG A 415 -12.18 1.80 36.07
N ASN A 416 -12.78 0.93 35.26
CA ASN A 416 -12.85 -0.51 35.54
C ASN A 416 -11.78 -1.32 34.80
N HIS A 417 -11.26 -0.83 33.66
CA HIS A 417 -10.20 -1.55 32.95
C HIS A 417 -8.87 -1.43 33.69
N LYS A 418 -8.27 -2.57 34.05
CA LYS A 418 -6.98 -2.63 34.75
C LYS A 418 -5.84 -2.95 33.79
N VAL A 419 -4.73 -2.25 33.97
CA VAL A 419 -3.47 -2.47 33.26
C VAL A 419 -2.39 -2.93 34.23
N ALA A 420 -1.66 -3.97 33.86
CA ALA A 420 -0.52 -4.45 34.63
C ALA A 420 0.66 -3.48 34.44
N THR A 421 1.16 -2.93 35.54
CA THR A 421 2.36 -2.09 35.58
C THR A 421 3.44 -2.76 36.43
N LYS A 422 4.67 -2.24 36.38
CA LYS A 422 5.77 -2.73 37.23
C LYS A 422 5.47 -2.62 38.74
N GLU A 423 4.59 -1.68 39.11
CA GLU A 423 4.22 -1.35 40.49
C GLU A 423 2.92 -2.02 40.92
N GLY A 424 2.33 -2.88 40.07
CA GLY A 424 1.06 -3.56 40.30
C GLY A 424 -0.02 -3.22 39.27
N GLU A 425 -1.25 -3.68 39.51
CA GLU A 425 -2.40 -3.36 38.66
C GLU A 425 -2.97 -1.98 38.99
N LEU A 426 -3.19 -1.16 37.96
CA LEU A 426 -3.84 0.15 38.07
C LEU A 426 -4.99 0.24 37.08
N SER A 427 -6.05 0.98 37.40
CA SER A 427 -7.02 1.34 36.36
C SER A 427 -6.37 2.24 35.32
N VAL A 428 -6.93 2.27 34.10
CA VAL A 428 -6.44 3.19 33.06
C VAL A 428 -6.50 4.65 33.54
N GLU A 429 -7.57 5.05 34.23
CA GLU A 429 -7.70 6.39 34.83
C GLU A 429 -6.55 6.68 35.81
N GLN A 430 -6.26 5.75 36.74
CA GLN A 430 -5.16 5.91 37.70
C GLN A 430 -3.79 5.96 37.03
N TYR A 431 -3.59 5.15 35.99
CA TYR A 431 -2.34 5.15 35.22
C TYR A 431 -2.09 6.51 34.56
N PHE A 432 -3.11 7.13 33.97
CA PHE A 432 -2.96 8.45 33.34
C PHE A 432 -2.70 9.57 34.35
N VAL A 433 -3.32 9.52 35.53
CA VAL A 433 -3.00 10.46 36.62
C VAL A 433 -1.55 10.28 37.09
N ARG A 434 -1.12 9.05 37.39
CA ARG A 434 0.21 8.82 37.95
C ARG A 434 1.35 9.06 36.97
N LYS A 435 1.19 8.64 35.70
CA LYS A 435 2.28 8.68 34.72
C LYS A 435 2.36 9.98 33.95
N TYR A 436 1.21 10.58 33.64
CA TYR A 436 1.14 11.75 32.76
C TYR A 436 0.57 13.00 33.44
N ASP A 437 0.16 12.90 34.72
CA ASP A 437 -0.56 13.97 35.45
C ASP A 437 -1.84 14.43 34.72
N ILE A 438 -2.53 13.48 34.09
CA ILE A 438 -3.76 13.75 33.33
C ILE A 438 -4.98 13.23 34.10
N ARG A 439 -5.91 14.12 34.42
CA ARG A 439 -7.24 13.77 34.96
C ARG A 439 -8.25 13.68 33.82
N LEU A 440 -8.75 12.46 33.59
CA LEU A 440 -9.74 12.18 32.56
C LEU A 440 -11.09 12.85 32.89
N LYS A 441 -11.67 13.58 31.94
CA LYS A 441 -13.00 14.20 32.08
C LYS A 441 -14.10 13.23 31.67
N PHE A 442 -13.79 12.27 30.81
CA PHE A 442 -14.74 11.32 30.23
C PHE A 442 -14.36 9.86 30.57
N ALA A 443 -13.99 9.60 31.82
CA ALA A 443 -13.53 8.29 32.27
C ALA A 443 -14.58 7.16 32.13
N GLN A 444 -15.86 7.51 31.97
CA GLN A 444 -16.98 6.58 31.75
C GLN A 444 -17.11 6.14 30.29
N LEU A 445 -16.49 6.86 29.35
CA LEU A 445 -16.49 6.47 27.95
C LEU A 445 -15.68 5.19 27.75
N PRO A 446 -16.05 4.39 26.73
CA PRO A 446 -15.31 3.18 26.41
C PRO A 446 -13.89 3.51 25.94
N LEU A 447 -13.00 2.53 26.06
CA LEU A 447 -11.62 2.67 25.63
C LEU A 447 -11.43 2.25 24.17
N ILE A 448 -10.56 2.96 23.45
CA ILE A 448 -10.08 2.56 22.12
C ILE A 448 -9.04 1.45 22.26
N VAL A 449 -9.14 0.43 21.42
CA VAL A 449 -8.24 -0.72 21.44
C VAL A 449 -7.25 -0.64 20.27
N GLU A 450 -5.97 -0.72 20.58
CA GLU A 450 -4.90 -1.00 19.61
C GLU A 450 -4.50 -2.47 19.74
N ARG A 451 -4.46 -3.19 18.62
CA ARG A 451 -3.98 -4.58 18.63
C ARG A 451 -2.46 -4.60 18.70
N CYS A 452 -1.93 -5.08 19.81
CA CYS A 452 -0.50 -5.29 20.04
C CYS A 452 -0.25 -6.73 20.49
N GLN A 453 0.97 -7.22 20.28
CA GLN A 453 1.44 -8.51 20.80
C GLN A 453 2.45 -8.25 21.93
N PRO A 454 2.38 -8.95 23.08
CA PRO A 454 1.47 -10.06 23.41
C PRO A 454 0.05 -9.64 23.87
N SER A 455 -0.15 -8.38 24.25
CA SER A 455 -1.44 -7.87 24.74
C SER A 455 -1.85 -6.59 24.02
N ASN A 456 -3.16 -6.33 23.96
CA ASN A 456 -3.70 -5.09 23.41
C ASN A 456 -3.39 -3.89 24.31
N ASN A 457 -3.34 -2.70 23.71
CA ASN A 457 -3.27 -1.43 24.43
C ASN A 457 -4.63 -0.74 24.41
N PHE A 458 -4.93 0.02 25.46
CA PHE A 458 -6.21 0.68 25.67
C PHE A 458 -6.03 2.17 25.90
N TYR A 459 -6.84 2.99 25.23
CA TYR A 459 -6.65 4.43 25.15
C TYR A 459 -7.95 5.18 25.44
N PRO A 460 -7.96 6.20 26.31
CA PRO A 460 -9.11 7.09 26.49
C PRO A 460 -9.41 7.88 25.21
N ILE A 461 -10.69 7.95 24.81
CA ILE A 461 -11.14 8.66 23.59
C ILE A 461 -10.72 10.14 23.60
N GLU A 462 -10.83 10.81 24.75
CA GLU A 462 -10.55 12.25 24.88
C GLU A 462 -9.08 12.62 24.65
N LEU A 463 -8.19 11.64 24.61
CA LEU A 463 -6.75 11.83 24.45
C LEU A 463 -6.24 11.46 23.04
N LEU A 464 -7.12 11.30 22.07
CA LEU A 464 -6.80 10.89 20.70
C LEU A 464 -7.29 11.93 19.68
N SER A 465 -6.54 12.08 18.59
CA SER A 465 -6.93 12.87 17.41
C SER A 465 -6.83 12.03 16.14
N VAL A 466 -7.69 12.28 15.16
CA VAL A 466 -7.68 11.60 13.86
C VAL A 466 -6.44 12.00 13.08
N CYS A 467 -5.69 11.02 12.57
CA CYS A 467 -4.57 11.32 11.69
C CYS A 467 -5.05 11.82 10.32
N GLU A 468 -4.20 12.57 9.65
CA GLU A 468 -4.51 13.26 8.41
C GLU A 468 -4.63 12.31 7.20
N ASN A 469 -5.29 12.78 6.14
CA ASN A 469 -5.26 12.18 4.80
C ASN A 469 -5.80 10.74 4.74
N GLN A 470 -6.88 10.46 5.47
CA GLN A 470 -7.48 9.13 5.50
C GLN A 470 -8.81 9.10 4.75
N ARG A 471 -8.89 8.28 3.69
CA ARG A 471 -10.17 8.07 2.98
C ARG A 471 -11.10 7.23 3.84
N VAL A 472 -12.39 7.54 3.78
CA VAL A 472 -13.45 6.79 4.45
C VAL A 472 -13.69 5.47 3.71
N SER A 473 -13.50 4.34 4.38
CA SER A 473 -13.80 3.03 3.79
C SER A 473 -15.29 2.87 3.51
N GLN A 474 -15.64 2.01 2.54
CA GLN A 474 -17.05 1.72 2.25
C GLN A 474 -17.83 1.24 3.48
N SER A 475 -17.20 0.44 4.36
CA SER A 475 -17.81 -0.02 5.60
C SER A 475 -18.13 1.09 6.61
N GLN A 476 -17.46 2.24 6.50
CA GLN A 476 -17.65 3.40 7.37
C GLN A 476 -18.60 4.44 6.78
N GLN A 477 -19.09 4.27 5.54
CA GLN A 477 -20.03 5.20 4.92
C GLN A 477 -21.48 4.85 5.29
N THR A 478 -22.30 5.87 5.54
CA THR A 478 -23.74 5.72 5.73
C THR A 478 -24.50 5.87 4.40
N PRO A 479 -25.72 5.32 4.27
CA PRO A 479 -26.52 5.50 3.05
C PRO A 479 -26.74 6.97 2.68
N ASN A 480 -26.94 7.84 3.67
CA ASN A 480 -27.09 9.28 3.44
C ASN A 480 -25.80 9.91 2.89
N GLN A 481 -24.64 9.49 3.38
CA GLN A 481 -23.35 9.96 2.85
C GLN A 481 -23.14 9.54 1.40
N VAL A 482 -23.46 8.28 1.08
CA VAL A 482 -23.40 7.77 -0.30
C VAL A 482 -24.37 8.56 -1.20
N GLN A 483 -25.60 8.79 -0.76
CA GLN A 483 -26.58 9.56 -1.51
C GLN A 483 -26.12 11.01 -1.74
N ASN A 484 -25.56 11.67 -0.73
CA ASN A 484 -25.05 13.03 -0.86
C ASN A 484 -23.87 13.10 -1.84
N MET A 485 -22.97 12.11 -1.84
CA MET A 485 -21.88 12.03 -2.81
C MET A 485 -22.32 11.77 -4.24
N ILE A 486 -23.48 11.12 -4.46
CA ILE A 486 -24.01 10.84 -5.82
C ILE A 486 -24.69 12.08 -6.42
N ARG A 487 -25.24 12.96 -5.57
CA ARG A 487 -25.98 14.16 -6.02
C ARG A 487 -25.07 15.25 -6.61
N VAL A 488 -23.76 15.10 -6.44
CA VAL A 488 -22.72 16.06 -6.85
C VAL A 488 -21.66 15.36 -7.67
#